data_AF-A0A6L9ZMC7-F1
#
_entry.id   AF-A0A6L9ZMC7-F1
#
_cell.length_a   1.000
_cell.length_b   1.000
_cell.length_c   1.000
_cell.angle_alpha   90.00
_cell.angle_beta   90.00
_cell.angle_gamma   90.00
#
_symmetry.space_group_name_H-M   'P 1'
#
loop_
_entity.id
_entity.type
_entity.pdbx_description
1 polymer ?
#
loop_
_entity_poly.entity_id
_entity_poly.type
_entity_poly.pdbx_seq_one_letter_code
_entity_poly.pdbx_strand_id
1 'polypeptide(L)' 'MYVDPPVHLLPCALGDLFAQANENGYITLADRYGLMAAIFDESLQEYEKRSIDRLIRAIYRGRIKVVDEISVVV' A
#
# COMPACT_ATOMS: atom_id res chain seq x y z
N MET A 1 4.69 23.96 16.56
CA MET A 1 5.14 22.89 15.64
C MET A 1 3.92 22.02 15.40
N TYR A 2 3.30 22.10 14.22
CA TYR A 2 2.18 21.19 13.90
C TYR A 2 2.79 19.83 13.65
N VAL A 3 2.38 18.84 14.45
CA VAL A 3 2.70 17.44 14.21
C VAL A 3 1.56 16.94 13.33
N ASP A 4 1.86 16.61 12.08
CA ASP A 4 0.86 15.99 11.22
C ASP A 4 0.42 14.67 11.88
N PRO A 5 -0.90 14.36 11.86
CA PRO A 5 -1.40 13.15 12.48
C PRO A 5 -0.73 11.92 11.86
N PRO A 6 -0.38 10.91 12.66
CA PRO A 6 0.26 9.71 12.16
C PRO A 6 -0.65 9.01 11.15
N VAL A 7 -0.07 8.60 10.03
CA VAL A 7 -0.77 7.85 8.98
C VAL A 7 -0.71 6.37 9.34
N HIS A 8 -1.87 5.81 9.65
CA HIS A 8 -2.01 4.38 9.93
C HIS A 8 -2.70 3.68 8.77
N LEU A 9 -2.34 2.41 8.55
CA LEU A 9 -3.12 1.56 7.66
C LEU A 9 -4.52 1.34 8.26
N LEU A 10 -5.52 1.33 7.38
CA LEU A 10 -6.84 0.86 7.77
C LEU A 10 -6.76 -0.63 8.16
N PRO A 11 -7.58 -1.09 9.13
CA PRO A 11 -7.65 -2.50 9.46
C PRO A 11 -7.88 -3.35 8.21
N CYS A 12 -7.13 -4.45 8.07
CA CYS A 12 -7.20 -5.39 6.95
C CYS A 12 -6.80 -4.85 5.56
N ALA A 13 -6.58 -3.53 5.39
CA ALA A 13 -6.34 -2.93 4.08
C ALA A 13 -5.11 -3.48 3.35
N LEU A 14 -4.06 -3.88 4.08
CA LEU A 14 -2.90 -4.52 3.47
C LEU A 14 -3.26 -5.86 2.83
N GLY A 15 -4.07 -6.68 3.51
CA GLY A 15 -4.52 -7.97 2.99
C GLY A 15 -5.40 -7.82 1.76
N ASP A 16 -6.35 -6.87 1.82
CA ASP A 16 -7.25 -6.58 0.71
C ASP A 16 -6.49 -6.07 -0.51
N LEU A 17 -5.54 -5.14 -0.31
CA LEU A 17 -4.69 -4.65 -1.37
C LEU A 17 -3.85 -5.77 -2.00
N PHE A 18 -3.34 -6.69 -1.19
CA PHE A 18 -2.61 -7.86 -1.69
C PHE A 18 -3.49 -8.77 -2.55
N ALA A 19 -4.72 -9.05 -2.11
CA ALA A 19 -5.66 -9.86 -2.89
C ALA A 19 -5.96 -9.19 -4.24
N GLN A 20 -6.33 -7.91 -4.21
CA GLN A 20 -6.64 -7.11 -5.40
C GLN A 20 -5.45 -7.02 -6.36
N ALA A 21 -4.24 -6.77 -5.84
CA ALA A 21 -3.04 -6.65 -6.67
C ALA A 21 -2.65 -7.97 -7.35
N ASN A 22 -2.90 -9.12 -6.69
CA ASN A 22 -2.67 -10.44 -7.29
C ASN A 22 -3.76 -10.80 -8.32
N GLU A 23 -5.01 -10.41 -8.08
CA GLU A 23 -6.12 -10.67 -9.00
C GLU A 23 -6.01 -9.80 -10.26
N ASN A 24 -5.76 -8.50 -10.09
CA ASN A 24 -5.77 -7.52 -11.18
C ASN A 24 -4.40 -7.34 -11.85
N GLY A 25 -3.30 -7.68 -11.16
CA GLY A 25 -1.94 -7.44 -11.63
C GLY A 25 -1.50 -5.98 -11.56
N TYR A 26 -2.28 -5.11 -10.90
CA TYR A 26 -1.97 -3.70 -10.72
C TYR A 26 -2.46 -3.17 -9.37
N ILE A 27 -1.93 -2.00 -8.97
CA ILE A 27 -2.46 -1.17 -7.89
C ILE A 27 -2.65 0.27 -8.40
N THR A 28 -3.43 1.07 -7.70
CA THR A 28 -3.60 2.49 -8.03
C THR A 28 -2.41 3.32 -7.55
N LEU A 29 -2.29 4.55 -8.09
CA LEU A 29 -1.33 5.52 -7.61
C LEU A 29 -1.56 5.88 -6.13
N ALA A 30 -2.83 5.92 -5.70
CA ALA A 30 -3.20 6.15 -4.31
C ALA A 30 -2.69 5.03 -3.40
N ASP A 31 -2.85 3.76 -3.79
CA ASP A 31 -2.34 2.62 -3.03
C ASP A 31 -0.84 2.69 -2.84
N ARG A 32 -0.09 3.07 -3.89
CA ARG A 32 1.36 3.24 -3.81
C ARG A 32 1.75 4.30 -2.77
N TYR A 33 1.07 5.43 -2.75
CA TYR A 33 1.32 6.47 -1.76
C TYR A 33 0.90 6.03 -0.35
N GLY A 34 -0.20 5.28 -0.22
CA GLY A 34 -0.60 4.65 1.04
C GLY A 34 0.47 3.70 1.59
N LEU A 35 1.06 2.85 0.73
CA LEU A 35 2.16 1.96 1.11
C LEU A 35 3.43 2.72 1.50
N MET A 36 3.76 3.80 0.80
CA MET A 36 4.91 4.65 1.14
C MET A 36 4.71 5.36 2.48
N ALA A 37 3.50 5.84 2.76
CA ALA A 37 3.17 6.45 4.04
C ALA A 37 3.21 5.42 5.17
N ALA A 38 2.69 4.21 4.92
CA ALA A 38 2.66 3.13 5.90
C ALA A 38 4.06 2.73 6.39
N ILE A 39 5.12 2.86 5.58
CA ILE A 39 6.50 2.55 6.03
C ILE A 39 6.93 3.41 7.23
N PHE A 40 6.38 4.61 7.37
CA PHE A 40 6.67 5.50 8.50
C PHE A 40 5.83 5.20 9.75
N ASP A 41 4.92 4.23 9.68
CA ASP A 41 4.13 3.80 10.82
C ASP A 41 4.96 2.85 11.71
N GLU A 42 5.43 3.37 12.84
CA GLU A 42 6.21 2.62 13.83
C GLU A 42 5.39 1.52 14.52
N SER A 43 4.05 1.58 14.46
CA SER A 43 3.17 0.57 15.05
C SER A 43 3.05 -0.73 14.24
N LEU A 44 3.53 -0.71 12.99
CA LEU A 44 3.49 -1.89 12.11
C LEU A 44 4.28 -3.06 12.69
N GLN A 45 3.66 -4.22 12.64
CA GLN A 45 4.31 -5.48 12.98
C GLN A 45 5.31 -5.88 11.89
N GLU A 46 6.31 -6.67 12.25
CA GLU A 46 7.39 -7.08 11.34
C GLU A 46 6.89 -7.87 10.11
N TYR A 47 5.77 -8.59 10.24
CA TYR A 47 5.16 -9.27 9.10
C TYR A 47 4.48 -8.29 8.13
N GLU A 48 3.91 -7.19 8.63
CA GLU A 48 3.26 -6.17 7.82
C GLU A 48 4.31 -5.39 7.02
N LYS A 49 5.41 -4.98 7.67
CA LYS A 49 6.57 -4.35 7.02
C LYS A 49 7.12 -5.21 5.88
N ARG A 50 7.35 -6.51 6.15
CA ARG A 50 7.82 -7.46 5.14
C ARG A 50 6.82 -7.65 3.99
N SER A 51 5.53 -7.61 4.26
CA SER A 51 4.49 -7.65 3.24
C SER A 51 4.55 -6.39 2.36
N ILE A 52 4.61 -5.19 2.96
CA ILE A 52 4.76 -3.93 2.23
C ILE A 52 6.00 -3.95 1.32
N ASP A 53 7.16 -4.36 1.86
CA ASP A 53 8.41 -4.47 1.10
C ASP A 53 8.29 -5.42 -0.10
N ARG A 54 7.59 -6.55 0.04
CA ARG A 54 7.36 -7.50 -1.05
C ARG A 54 6.52 -6.87 -2.16
N LEU A 55 5.49 -6.12 -1.80
CA LEU A 55 4.61 -5.46 -2.76
C LEU A 55 5.35 -4.35 -3.50
N ILE A 56 6.09 -3.49 -2.78
CA ILE A 56 6.93 -2.45 -3.36
C ILE A 56 7.99 -3.05 -4.29
N ARG A 57 8.62 -4.16 -3.89
CA ARG A 57 9.59 -4.86 -4.73
C ARG A 57 8.94 -5.45 -5.98
N ALA A 58 7.72 -5.98 -5.89
CA ALA A 58 6.97 -6.48 -7.06
C ALA A 58 6.65 -5.36 -8.05
N ILE A 59 6.26 -4.19 -7.55
CA ILE A 59 6.04 -2.98 -8.34
C ILE A 59 7.34 -2.53 -9.02
N TYR A 60 8.43 -2.40 -8.25
CA TYR A 60 9.74 -2.00 -8.79
C TYR A 60 10.26 -2.95 -9.86
N ARG A 61 9.97 -4.26 -9.74
CA ARG A 61 10.32 -5.28 -10.74
C ARG A 61 9.37 -5.34 -11.93
N GLY A 62 8.33 -4.49 -11.98
CA GLY A 62 7.32 -4.48 -13.04
C GLY A 62 6.39 -5.69 -13.04
N ARG A 63 6.33 -6.46 -11.95
CA ARG A 63 5.41 -7.61 -11.80
C ARG A 63 3.99 -7.17 -11.48
N ILE A 64 3.86 -6.04 -10.78
CA ILE A 64 2.60 -5.36 -10.50
C ILE A 64 2.70 -3.97 -11.12
N LYS A 65 1.71 -3.58 -11.92
CA LYS A 65 1.66 -2.26 -12.55
C LYS A 65 1.10 -1.23 -11.58
N VAL A 66 1.46 0.04 -11.78
CA VAL A 66 0.81 1.17 -11.11
C VAL A 66 -0.02 1.88 -12.16
N VAL A 67 -1.31 2.04 -11.90
CA VAL A 67 -2.24 2.75 -12.78
C VAL A 67 -2.70 4.03 -12.12
N ASP A 68 -2.98 5.04 -12.94
CA ASP A 68 -3.56 6.31 -12.49
C ASP A 68 -5.09 6.23 -12.53
N GLU A 69 -5.63 5.17 -11.90
CA GLU A 69 -7.07 5.02 -11.68
C GLU A 69 -7.41 5.65 -10.33
N ILE A 70 -8.43 6.51 -10.33
CA ILE A 70 -8.99 7.04 -9.10
C ILE A 70 -9.98 5.98 -8.58
N SER A 71 -9.82 5.54 -7.33
CA SER A 71 -10.85 4.77 -6.65
C SER A 71 -12.10 5.64 -6.48
N VAL A 72 -13.05 5.52 -7.40
CA VAL A 72 -14.34 6.20 -7.32
C VAL A 72 -15.22 5.42 -6.35
N VAL A 73 -15.63 6.08 -5.26
CA VAL A 73 -16.77 5.61 -4.47
C VAL A 73 -18.02 5.98 -5.28
N VAL A 74 -18.66 4.98 -5.90
CA VAL A 74 -19.98 5.15 -6.55
C VAL A 74 -21.06 4.93 -5.51
#